data_AF-B8IIU1-F1
#
_entry.id   AF-B8IIU1-F1
#
_cell.length_a   1.000
_cell.length_b   1.000
_cell.length_c   1.000
_cell.angle_alpha   90.00
_cell.angle_beta   90.00
_cell.angle_gamma   90.00
#
_symmetry.space_group_name_H-M   'P 1'
#
loop_
_entity.id
_entity.type
_entity.pdbx_description
1 polymer ?
#
loop_
_entity_poly.entity_id
_entity_poly.type
_entity_poly.pdbx_seq_one_letter_code
_entity_poly.pdbx_strand_id
1 'polypeptide(L)'
;MTAILETLTNGALAGLYQQVTGANAARFSSRAAGLKRVRAALESRNLTVEIEDGAPILINRVEAPARAGVRQGRSNFDAHVTDRAVTLNTAAAMAEYKAEDVVAELPEGTAAVYRALLGQAEGCVSTDDTGRQFRTTYLDNARPGGMPPRVFAATLSVLAQRGLYRPLDNEAFGEVLLTSIETATPIGIKAGAGQLDAHVEAMRFVRADKGAVARLLDQVQAPAPAAAEDNGISEYIRRLRSMPNERRPGLRVMDPKPGKEKPAKAADGQPRAGSKNEQMLAMVLAEGGATEEEICKAIGWKACAVTLKRAAAKAGISLTLVKQPGEKRGRYVGQRAA
;
A
#
# COMPACT_ATOMS: atom_id res chain seq x y z
N MET A 1 -1.78 13.45 22.82
CA MET A 1 -1.55 14.79 23.40
C MET A 1 -2.18 14.96 24.78
N THR A 2 -3.45 14.59 24.98
CA THR A 2 -4.19 14.74 26.25
C THR A 2 -3.54 14.03 27.44
N ALA A 3 -3.16 12.76 27.25
CA ALA A 3 -2.61 11.92 28.33
C ALA A 3 -1.26 12.39 28.87
N ILE A 4 -0.39 12.97 28.03
CA ILE A 4 0.95 13.43 28.43
C ILE A 4 0.85 14.69 29.30
N LEU A 5 -0.02 15.64 28.94
CA LEU A 5 -0.19 16.85 29.75
C LEU A 5 -0.75 16.55 31.14
N GLU A 6 -1.58 15.49 31.25
CA GLU A 6 -2.16 15.05 32.50
C GLU A 6 -1.13 14.46 33.48
N THR A 7 0.05 14.02 33.03
CA THR A 7 1.10 13.53 33.94
C THR A 7 1.99 14.65 34.51
N LEU A 8 1.95 15.84 33.90
CA LEU A 8 2.78 16.98 34.32
C LEU A 8 2.31 17.61 35.64
N THR A 9 3.27 18.02 36.46
CA THR A 9 3.02 18.80 37.69
C THR A 9 2.56 20.22 37.34
N ASN A 10 1.91 20.91 38.29
CA ASN A 10 1.49 22.30 38.08
C ASN A 10 2.65 23.26 37.75
N GLY A 11 3.84 23.00 38.32
CA GLY A 11 5.06 23.76 38.00
C GLY A 11 5.53 23.50 36.57
N ALA A 12 5.56 22.24 36.14
CA ALA A 12 5.93 21.86 34.78
C ALA A 12 4.95 22.44 33.74
N LEU A 13 3.65 22.44 34.03
CA LEU A 13 2.64 23.07 33.18
C LEU A 13 2.88 24.59 33.04
N ALA A 14 3.26 25.28 34.13
CA ALA A 14 3.52 26.72 34.09
C ALA A 14 4.78 27.04 33.27
N GLY A 15 5.85 26.26 33.46
CA GLY A 15 7.08 26.38 32.67
C GLY A 15 6.83 26.13 31.18
N LEU A 16 6.08 25.08 30.85
CA LEU A 16 5.68 24.78 29.48
C LEU A 16 4.85 25.90 28.84
N TYR A 17 3.90 26.48 29.59
CA TYR A 17 3.11 27.62 29.09
C TYR A 17 3.98 28.85 28.83
N GLN A 18 4.92 29.15 29.72
CA GLN A 18 5.86 30.26 29.54
C GLN A 18 6.76 30.02 28.33
N GLN A 19 7.25 28.79 28.12
CA GLN A 19 8.06 28.42 26.96
C GLN A 19 7.26 28.57 25.65
N VAL A 20 6.00 28.14 25.64
CA VAL A 20 5.13 28.23 24.46
C VAL A 20 4.72 29.67 24.16
N THR A 21 4.38 30.48 25.17
CA THR A 21 3.77 31.81 24.94
C THR A 21 4.72 32.99 25.10
N GLY A 22 5.85 32.81 25.80
CA GLY A 22 6.74 33.89 26.26
C GLY A 22 6.19 34.69 27.45
N ALA A 23 4.93 34.45 27.86
CA ALA A 23 4.31 35.15 28.98
C ALA A 23 4.68 34.46 30.30
N ASN A 24 5.10 35.24 31.29
CA ASN A 24 5.32 34.72 32.63
C ASN A 24 3.97 34.36 33.26
N ALA A 25 3.70 33.07 33.40
CA ALA A 25 2.52 32.60 34.09
C ALA A 25 2.85 32.41 35.58
N ALA A 26 2.39 33.34 36.41
CA ALA A 26 2.20 33.02 37.82
C ALA A 26 1.36 31.73 37.92
N ARG A 27 1.65 30.90 38.94
CA ARG A 27 1.04 29.57 39.14
C ARG A 27 -0.46 29.58 38.77
N PHE A 28 -0.89 28.59 37.99
CA PHE A 28 -2.30 28.48 37.62
C PHE A 28 -3.19 28.38 38.86
N SER A 29 -4.35 29.04 38.83
CA SER A 29 -5.33 29.01 39.92
C SER A 29 -5.85 27.59 40.22
N SER A 30 -5.82 26.69 39.24
CA SER A 30 -6.06 25.27 39.42
C SER A 30 -5.36 24.46 38.32
N ARG A 31 -5.16 23.16 38.56
CA ARG A 31 -4.57 22.24 37.57
C ARG A 31 -5.42 22.16 36.29
N ALA A 32 -6.74 22.09 36.44
CA ALA A 32 -7.67 22.08 35.31
C ALA A 32 -7.56 23.37 34.46
N ALA A 33 -7.42 24.54 35.11
CA ALA A 33 -7.19 25.80 34.42
C ALA A 33 -5.84 25.82 33.68
N GLY A 34 -4.80 25.25 34.29
CA GLY A 34 -3.48 25.09 33.68
C GLY A 34 -3.51 24.22 32.43
N LEU A 35 -4.10 23.01 32.51
CA LEU A 35 -4.25 22.11 31.38
C LEU A 35 -5.01 22.74 30.21
N LYS A 36 -6.09 23.47 30.51
CA LYS A 36 -6.88 24.18 29.48
C LYS A 36 -6.05 25.25 28.78
N ARG A 37 -5.30 26.06 29.53
CA ARG A 37 -4.45 27.14 28.98
C ARG A 37 -3.28 26.60 28.16
N VAL A 38 -2.58 25.58 28.67
CA VAL A 38 -1.46 24.94 27.96
C VAL A 38 -1.94 24.29 26.66
N ARG A 39 -3.07 23.57 26.69
CA ARG A 39 -3.64 22.95 25.48
C ARG A 39 -3.98 24.01 24.42
N ALA A 40 -4.64 25.09 24.81
CA ALA A 40 -4.99 26.17 23.89
C ALA A 40 -3.75 26.84 23.28
N ALA A 41 -2.69 27.02 24.07
CA ALA A 41 -1.44 27.62 23.60
C ALA A 41 -0.66 26.70 22.63
N LEU A 42 -0.65 25.39 22.89
CA LEU A 42 -0.05 24.41 21.98
C LEU A 42 -0.82 24.32 20.66
N GLU A 43 -2.15 24.30 20.73
CA GLU A 43 -3.02 24.24 19.55
C GLU A 43 -2.90 25.48 18.67
N SER A 44 -2.87 26.68 19.26
CA SER A 44 -2.74 27.93 18.50
C SER A 44 -1.38 28.09 17.79
N ARG A 45 -0.34 27.41 18.28
CA ARG A 45 1.00 27.39 17.67
C ARG A 45 1.30 26.13 16.87
N ASN A 46 0.31 25.25 16.72
CA ASN A 46 0.48 23.95 16.07
C ASN A 46 1.68 23.15 16.61
N LEU A 47 1.82 23.12 17.94
CA LEU A 47 2.85 22.39 18.66
C LEU A 47 2.28 21.15 19.33
N THR A 48 3.13 20.15 19.54
CA THR A 48 2.88 18.97 20.38
C THR A 48 3.95 18.87 21.45
N VAL A 49 3.69 18.04 22.46
CA VAL A 49 4.60 17.82 23.59
C VAL A 49 4.91 16.33 23.66
N GLU A 50 6.19 16.01 23.71
CA GLU A 50 6.70 14.68 24.04
C GLU A 50 7.53 14.76 25.33
N ILE A 51 7.78 13.61 25.96
CA ILE A 51 8.63 13.53 27.14
C ILE A 51 9.94 12.89 26.71
N GLU A 52 11.03 13.61 26.85
CA GLU A 52 12.40 13.13 26.64
C GLU A 52 13.16 13.33 27.95
N ASP A 53 13.79 12.27 28.47
CA ASP A 53 14.50 12.26 29.76
C ASP A 53 13.71 12.83 30.96
N GLY A 54 12.39 12.64 30.95
CA GLY A 54 11.50 13.13 32.01
C GLY A 54 11.15 14.62 31.92
N ALA A 55 11.65 15.33 30.91
CA ALA A 55 11.32 16.73 30.63
C ALA A 55 10.37 16.84 29.42
N PRO A 56 9.39 17.77 29.44
CA PRO A 56 8.54 18.02 28.28
C PRO A 56 9.32 18.79 27.20
N ILE A 57 9.41 18.23 26.00
CA ILE A 57 9.97 18.87 24.81
C ILE A 57 8.86 19.31 23.85
N LEU A 58 9.04 20.45 23.20
CA LEU A 58 8.12 20.99 22.21
C LEU A 58 8.50 20.50 20.81
N ILE A 59 7.57 19.84 20.13
CA ILE A 59 7.76 19.36 18.76
C ILE A 59 6.73 20.03 17.86
N ASN A 60 7.18 20.60 16.75
CA ASN A 60 6.29 21.12 15.72
C ASN A 60 5.38 19.99 15.25
N ARG A 61 4.06 20.22 15.33
CA ARG A 61 3.11 19.30 14.73
C ARG A 61 3.31 19.42 13.23
N VAL A 62 4.04 18.46 12.67
CA VAL A 62 4.04 18.27 11.22
C VAL A 62 2.61 17.94 10.88
N GLU A 63 1.87 18.90 10.32
CA GLU A 63 0.55 18.62 9.78
C GLU A 63 0.75 17.53 8.74
N ALA A 64 0.26 16.32 9.04
CA ALA A 64 0.00 15.37 7.98
C ALA A 64 -0.84 16.14 6.97
N PRO A 65 -0.39 16.26 5.71
CA PRO A 65 -0.98 17.18 4.74
C PRO A 65 -2.48 17.00 4.79
N ALA A 66 -3.20 18.10 5.05
CA ALA A 66 -4.64 18.12 5.13
C ALA A 66 -5.17 17.27 3.97
N ARG A 67 -5.92 16.22 4.28
CA ARG A 67 -6.55 15.37 3.26
C ARG A 67 -7.52 16.26 2.50
N ALA A 68 -7.02 16.94 1.48
CA ALA A 68 -7.82 17.59 0.48
C ALA A 68 -8.81 16.53 0.00
N GLY A 69 -10.10 16.87 0.09
CA GLY A 69 -11.20 15.97 -0.24
C GLY A 69 -10.87 15.22 -1.52
N VAL A 70 -10.86 13.90 -1.39
CA VAL A 70 -10.41 12.95 -2.42
C VAL A 70 -11.21 13.19 -3.71
N ARG A 71 -10.65 14.01 -4.60
CA ARG A 71 -10.91 13.93 -6.03
C ARG A 71 -10.10 12.75 -6.55
N GLN A 72 -10.76 11.59 -6.58
CA GLN A 72 -10.27 10.42 -7.30
C GLN A 72 -10.18 10.75 -8.80
N GLY A 73 -9.00 11.14 -9.25
CA GLY A 73 -8.76 11.36 -10.66
C GLY A 73 -7.38 11.96 -10.90
N ARG A 74 -6.38 11.07 -11.05
CA ARG A 74 -5.00 11.37 -11.47
C ARG A 74 -4.24 12.40 -10.62
N SER A 75 -3.41 11.92 -9.69
CA SER A 75 -2.05 12.48 -9.40
C SER A 75 -1.39 11.97 -8.11
N ASN A 76 -1.85 10.87 -7.49
CA ASN A 76 -1.10 10.29 -6.36
C ASN A 76 0.24 9.64 -6.77
N PHE A 77 0.51 9.55 -8.08
CA PHE A 77 1.83 9.15 -8.57
C PHE A 77 2.80 10.35 -8.59
N ASP A 78 2.33 11.56 -8.92
CA ASP A 78 3.22 12.74 -8.99
C ASP A 78 3.63 13.26 -7.61
N ALA A 79 2.77 13.16 -6.60
CA ALA A 79 3.06 13.66 -5.25
C ALA A 79 4.09 12.81 -4.47
N HIS A 80 4.28 11.53 -4.84
CA HIS A 80 5.36 10.70 -4.28
C HIS A 80 6.61 10.66 -5.17
N VAL A 81 6.49 11.03 -6.45
CA VAL A 81 7.65 11.30 -7.32
C VAL A 81 8.28 12.66 -7.01
N THR A 82 7.60 13.57 -6.31
CA THR A 82 8.18 14.84 -5.83
C THR A 82 8.91 14.75 -4.48
N ASP A 83 8.88 13.60 -3.79
CA ASP A 83 9.81 13.31 -2.67
C ASP A 83 11.16 12.75 -3.18
N ARG A 84 11.51 13.12 -4.42
CA ARG A 84 12.81 12.85 -5.04
C ARG A 84 13.93 13.59 -4.30
N ALA A 85 13.64 14.71 -3.64
CA ALA A 85 14.65 15.50 -2.91
C ALA A 85 15.17 14.79 -1.65
N VAL A 86 14.33 14.03 -0.94
CA VAL A 86 14.76 13.24 0.23
C VAL A 86 15.47 11.96 -0.22
N THR A 87 15.02 11.35 -1.32
CA THR A 87 15.60 10.13 -1.89
C THR A 87 16.96 10.39 -2.59
N LEU A 88 17.15 11.55 -3.22
CA LEU A 88 18.40 11.93 -3.89
C LEU A 88 19.53 12.26 -2.91
N ASN A 89 19.22 12.81 -1.74
CA ASN A 89 20.23 13.06 -0.70
C ASN A 89 20.75 11.76 -0.06
N THR A 90 19.97 10.68 -0.06
CA THR A 90 20.45 9.34 0.35
C THR A 90 21.19 8.63 -0.79
N ALA A 91 20.73 8.78 -2.04
CA ALA A 91 21.38 8.17 -3.21
C ALA A 91 22.79 8.73 -3.47
N ALA A 92 23.00 10.03 -3.28
CA ALA A 92 24.31 10.68 -3.42
C ALA A 92 25.31 10.24 -2.33
N ALA A 93 24.85 9.95 -1.11
CA ALA A 93 25.68 9.41 -0.03
C ALA A 93 25.98 7.91 -0.19
N MET A 94 25.19 7.19 -1.00
CA MET A 94 25.34 5.74 -1.21
C MET A 94 26.11 5.37 -2.48
N ALA A 95 26.53 6.35 -3.30
CA ALA A 95 27.22 6.10 -4.58
C ALA A 95 28.53 5.30 -4.45
N GLU A 96 29.15 5.27 -3.27
CA GLU A 96 30.36 4.50 -2.97
C GLU A 96 30.13 3.19 -2.19
N TYR A 97 28.92 2.91 -1.73
CA TYR A 97 28.66 1.70 -0.96
C TYR A 97 28.61 0.48 -1.87
N LYS A 98 29.54 -0.47 -1.66
CA LYS A 98 29.41 -1.80 -2.23
C LYS A 98 28.17 -2.44 -1.61
N ALA A 99 27.26 -2.90 -2.45
CA ALA A 99 26.06 -3.59 -1.97
C ALA A 99 26.40 -4.83 -1.11
N GLU A 100 27.60 -5.39 -1.26
CA GLU A 100 28.19 -6.43 -0.40
C GLU A 100 28.29 -5.99 1.08
N ASP A 101 28.80 -4.78 1.34
CA ASP A 101 28.93 -4.23 2.69
C ASP A 101 27.56 -3.98 3.30
N VAL A 102 26.64 -3.45 2.50
CA VAL A 102 25.24 -3.22 2.93
C VAL A 102 24.56 -4.55 3.27
N VAL A 103 24.82 -5.63 2.52
CA VAL A 103 24.25 -6.96 2.78
C VAL A 103 24.84 -7.60 4.03
N ALA A 104 26.12 -7.37 4.33
CA ALA A 104 26.76 -7.87 5.55
C ALA A 104 26.16 -7.27 6.83
N GLU A 105 25.62 -6.05 6.76
CA GLU A 105 24.92 -5.40 7.87
C GLU A 105 23.46 -5.84 8.05
N LEU A 106 22.88 -6.57 7.09
CA LEU A 106 21.48 -6.97 7.17
C LEU A 106 21.27 -8.09 8.20
N PRO A 107 20.13 -8.11 8.91
CA PRO A 107 19.72 -9.29 9.66
C PRO A 107 19.71 -10.53 8.76
N GLU A 108 20.09 -11.70 9.29
CA GLU A 108 20.26 -12.92 8.51
C GLU A 108 19.03 -13.27 7.66
N GLY A 109 17.82 -13.14 8.23
CA GLY A 109 16.57 -13.35 7.51
C GLY A 109 16.34 -12.37 6.34
N THR A 110 16.82 -11.14 6.47
CA THR A 110 16.73 -10.11 5.43
C THR A 110 17.77 -10.34 4.33
N ALA A 111 18.99 -10.70 4.70
CA ALA A 111 20.02 -11.10 3.75
C ALA A 111 19.61 -12.36 2.96
N ALA A 112 18.96 -13.34 3.61
CA ALA A 112 18.45 -14.54 2.97
C ALA A 112 17.38 -14.22 1.90
N VAL A 113 16.46 -13.30 2.20
CA VAL A 113 15.46 -12.82 1.22
C VAL A 113 16.13 -12.11 0.04
N TYR A 114 17.12 -11.26 0.29
CA TYR A 114 17.86 -10.61 -0.79
C TYR A 114 18.56 -11.61 -1.72
N ARG A 115 19.24 -12.62 -1.15
CA ARG A 115 19.87 -13.70 -1.94
C ARG A 115 18.84 -14.51 -2.74
N ALA A 116 17.67 -14.78 -2.16
CA ALA A 116 16.57 -15.46 -2.85
C ALA A 116 16.03 -14.63 -4.02
N LEU A 117 15.84 -13.32 -3.83
CA LEU A 117 15.44 -12.39 -4.90
C LEU A 117 16.46 -12.36 -6.05
N LEU A 118 17.76 -12.31 -5.72
CA LEU A 118 18.86 -12.36 -6.68
C LEU A 118 18.89 -13.67 -7.46
N GLY A 119 18.75 -14.81 -6.79
CA GLY A 119 18.73 -16.13 -7.45
C GLY A 119 17.53 -16.37 -8.36
N GLN A 120 16.47 -15.58 -8.20
CA GLN A 120 15.26 -15.59 -9.04
C GLN A 120 15.19 -14.39 -10.00
N ALA A 121 16.24 -13.56 -10.06
CA ALA A 121 16.24 -12.36 -10.87
C ALA A 121 16.46 -12.73 -12.35
N GLU A 122 15.46 -12.46 -13.17
CA GLU A 122 15.41 -12.80 -14.59
C GLU A 122 15.22 -11.54 -15.46
N GLY A 123 15.44 -11.70 -16.76
CA GLY A 123 15.17 -10.65 -17.75
C GLY A 123 16.31 -9.66 -17.95
N CYS A 124 15.97 -8.55 -18.61
CA CYS A 124 16.92 -7.52 -19.00
C CYS A 124 17.49 -6.79 -17.77
N VAL A 125 18.77 -6.44 -17.85
CA VAL A 125 19.41 -5.55 -16.88
C VAL A 125 18.95 -4.13 -17.16
N SER A 126 18.33 -3.48 -16.17
CA SER A 126 18.08 -2.04 -16.19
C SER A 126 19.22 -1.33 -15.47
N THR A 127 19.61 -0.15 -15.97
CA THR A 127 20.63 0.69 -15.34
C THR A 127 19.97 1.98 -14.91
N ASP A 128 20.19 2.39 -13.65
CA ASP A 128 19.66 3.64 -13.15
C ASP A 128 20.51 4.86 -13.51
N ASP A 129 20.08 6.04 -13.08
CA ASP A 129 20.79 7.31 -13.28
C ASP A 129 22.14 7.39 -12.53
N THR A 130 22.41 6.47 -11.61
CA THR A 130 23.67 6.33 -10.87
C THR A 130 24.60 5.25 -11.44
N GLY A 131 24.20 4.58 -12.54
CA GLY A 131 24.96 3.50 -13.15
C GLY A 131 24.80 2.13 -12.48
N ARG A 132 23.89 2.02 -11.49
CA ARG A 132 23.62 0.75 -10.80
C ARG A 132 22.75 -0.15 -11.66
N GLN A 133 23.07 -1.43 -11.66
CA GLN A 133 22.38 -2.45 -12.44
C GLN A 133 21.34 -3.18 -11.62
N PHE A 134 20.15 -3.34 -12.17
CA PHE A 134 19.02 -4.02 -11.55
C PHE A 134 18.51 -5.12 -12.48
N ARG A 135 17.93 -6.18 -11.91
CA ARG A 135 17.14 -7.18 -12.64
C ARG A 135 15.77 -7.33 -12.04
N THR A 136 14.81 -7.70 -12.89
CA THR A 136 13.44 -7.96 -12.46
C THR A 136 13.35 -9.31 -11.75
N THR A 137 12.57 -9.39 -10.67
CA THR A 137 12.33 -10.63 -9.92
C THR A 137 10.84 -10.75 -9.57
N TYR A 138 10.37 -11.99 -9.55
CA TYR A 138 8.98 -12.33 -9.19
C TYR A 138 8.89 -12.59 -7.69
N LEU A 139 8.02 -11.83 -7.01
CA LEU A 139 7.93 -11.88 -5.54
C LEU A 139 7.35 -13.20 -5.00
N ASP A 140 6.49 -13.87 -5.77
CA ASP A 140 5.86 -15.12 -5.38
C ASP A 140 6.88 -16.24 -5.12
N ASN A 141 8.01 -16.25 -5.84
CA ASN A 141 9.04 -17.30 -5.72
C ASN A 141 10.16 -16.93 -4.75
N ALA A 142 10.29 -15.65 -4.41
CA ALA A 142 11.40 -15.16 -3.60
C ALA A 142 11.16 -15.25 -2.09
N ARG A 143 9.93 -15.57 -1.66
CA ARG A 143 9.61 -15.74 -0.24
C ARG A 143 10.13 -17.08 0.29
N PRO A 144 11.04 -17.09 1.28
CA PRO A 144 11.51 -18.33 1.89
C PRO A 144 10.35 -19.16 2.46
N GLY A 145 10.44 -20.49 2.32
CA GLY A 145 9.43 -21.40 2.85
C GLY A 145 9.24 -21.19 4.36
N GLY A 146 7.98 -21.07 4.80
CA GLY A 146 7.63 -20.84 6.21
C GLY A 146 7.65 -19.37 6.66
N MET A 147 8.13 -18.43 5.83
CA MET A 147 8.10 -17.01 6.18
C MET A 147 6.67 -16.43 6.03
N PRO A 148 6.11 -15.78 7.08
CA PRO A 148 4.81 -15.14 6.98
C PRO A 148 4.81 -13.99 5.96
N PRO A 149 3.71 -13.78 5.20
CA PRO A 149 3.64 -12.71 4.20
C PRO A 149 3.96 -11.30 4.75
N ARG A 150 3.57 -11.03 6.01
CA ARG A 150 3.83 -9.74 6.70
C ARG A 150 5.30 -9.53 7.00
N VAL A 151 6.00 -10.60 7.42
CA VAL A 151 7.44 -10.55 7.67
C VAL A 151 8.18 -10.32 6.36
N PHE A 152 7.83 -11.05 5.30
CA PHE A 152 8.40 -10.87 3.97
C PHE A 152 8.20 -9.44 3.43
N ALA A 153 7.00 -8.88 3.59
CA ALA A 153 6.72 -7.48 3.24
C ALA A 153 7.59 -6.47 4.01
N ALA A 154 7.77 -6.68 5.33
CA ALA A 154 8.66 -5.85 6.13
C ALA A 154 10.12 -5.96 5.66
N THR A 155 10.57 -7.17 5.32
CA THR A 155 11.90 -7.41 4.75
C THR A 155 12.11 -6.67 3.42
N LEU A 156 11.14 -6.73 2.49
CA LEU A 156 11.21 -5.97 1.23
C LEU A 156 11.28 -4.46 1.48
N SER A 157 10.60 -3.96 2.50
CA SER A 157 10.67 -2.55 2.90
C SER A 157 12.08 -2.16 3.39
N VAL A 158 12.75 -3.01 4.17
CA VAL A 158 14.13 -2.78 4.61
C VAL A 158 15.09 -2.78 3.42
N LEU A 159 14.93 -3.74 2.49
CA LEU A 159 15.74 -3.79 1.28
C LEU A 159 15.55 -2.57 0.39
N ALA A 160 14.31 -2.05 0.29
CA ALA A 160 14.02 -0.82 -0.45
C ALA A 160 14.66 0.42 0.19
N GLN A 161 14.59 0.54 1.52
CA GLN A 161 15.24 1.63 2.26
C GLN A 161 16.77 1.62 2.09
N ARG A 162 17.36 0.42 1.94
CA ARG A 162 18.79 0.24 1.68
C ARG A 162 19.16 0.35 0.18
N GLY A 163 18.20 0.64 -0.70
CA GLY A 163 18.44 0.77 -2.14
C GLY A 163 18.77 -0.54 -2.86
N LEU A 164 18.54 -1.69 -2.22
CA LEU A 164 18.80 -3.02 -2.77
C LEU A 164 17.62 -3.59 -3.57
N TYR A 165 16.44 -2.99 -3.42
CA TYR A 165 15.19 -3.45 -4.03
C TYR A 165 14.31 -2.27 -4.45
N ARG A 166 13.64 -2.35 -5.60
CA ARG A 166 12.67 -1.36 -6.07
C ARG A 166 11.35 -2.00 -6.50
N PRO A 167 10.19 -1.53 -6.03
CA PRO A 167 8.91 -2.02 -6.54
C PRO A 167 8.66 -1.48 -7.95
N LEU A 168 8.31 -2.34 -8.91
CA LEU A 168 8.02 -1.94 -10.30
C LEU A 168 6.54 -1.65 -10.54
N ASP A 169 5.64 -2.58 -10.21
CA ASP A 169 4.19 -2.34 -10.31
C ASP A 169 3.36 -3.40 -9.53
N ASN A 170 2.19 -2.99 -9.04
CA ASN A 170 1.07 -3.81 -8.52
C ASN A 170 1.41 -5.15 -7.84
N GLU A 171 2.44 -5.17 -6.98
CA GLU A 171 2.66 -6.20 -5.95
C GLU A 171 3.18 -7.58 -6.43
N ALA A 172 3.41 -7.79 -7.73
CA ALA A 172 3.92 -9.06 -8.27
C ALA A 172 5.41 -9.02 -8.68
N PHE A 173 5.96 -7.83 -8.98
CA PHE A 173 7.30 -7.65 -9.51
C PHE A 173 8.09 -6.59 -8.74
N GLY A 174 9.40 -6.80 -8.67
CA GLY A 174 10.33 -5.74 -8.30
C GLY A 174 11.67 -5.89 -9.01
N GLU A 175 12.51 -4.88 -8.87
CA GLU A 175 13.89 -4.87 -9.31
C GLU A 175 14.79 -5.13 -8.11
N VAL A 176 15.74 -6.05 -8.25
CA VAL A 176 16.78 -6.31 -7.26
C VAL A 176 18.11 -5.80 -7.80
N LEU A 177 18.84 -5.08 -6.97
CA LEU A 177 20.17 -4.56 -7.30
C LEU A 177 21.13 -5.73 -7.50
N LEU A 178 21.83 -5.76 -8.63
CA LEU A 178 22.89 -6.74 -8.88
C LEU A 178 24.15 -6.32 -8.13
N THR A 179 24.69 -7.23 -7.33
CA THR A 179 26.06 -7.14 -6.82
C THR A 179 27.00 -7.89 -7.75
N SER A 180 28.30 -7.59 -7.69
CA SER A 180 29.36 -8.35 -8.37
C SER A 180 29.47 -9.82 -7.94
N ILE A 181 28.63 -10.28 -7.01
CA ILE A 181 28.62 -11.65 -6.52
C ILE A 181 28.07 -12.56 -7.61
N GLU A 182 28.94 -13.46 -8.07
CA GLU A 182 28.69 -14.50 -9.06
C GLU A 182 27.32 -15.16 -8.87
N THR A 183 26.55 -15.20 -9.95
CA THR A 183 25.23 -15.83 -10.06
C THR A 183 25.32 -17.32 -9.74
N ALA A 184 25.15 -17.67 -8.46
CA ALA A 184 24.96 -19.05 -8.03
C ALA A 184 23.52 -19.53 -8.33
N THR A 185 23.44 -20.81 -8.65
CA THR A 185 22.37 -21.58 -9.29
C THR A 185 20.95 -21.33 -8.74
N PRO A 186 19.88 -21.38 -9.57
CA PRO A 186 18.51 -21.17 -9.10
C PRO A 186 18.07 -22.27 -8.15
N ILE A 187 17.71 -21.91 -6.91
CA ILE A 187 16.97 -22.80 -6.01
C ILE A 187 15.49 -22.71 -6.39
N GLY A 188 14.98 -23.70 -7.11
CA GLY A 188 13.58 -23.75 -7.51
C GLY A 188 12.65 -23.97 -6.31
N ILE A 189 12.02 -22.91 -5.80
CA ILE A 189 10.95 -23.00 -4.81
C ILE A 189 9.63 -22.68 -5.51
N LYS A 190 8.74 -23.68 -5.64
CA LYS A 190 7.38 -23.51 -6.18
C LYS A 190 6.45 -22.98 -5.09
N ALA A 191 5.90 -21.78 -5.28
CA ALA A 191 4.80 -21.28 -4.48
C ALA A 191 3.45 -21.92 -4.87
N GLY A 192 2.57 -22.11 -3.88
CA GLY A 192 1.20 -22.59 -4.07
C GLY A 192 0.19 -21.44 -4.23
N ALA A 193 -0.99 -21.74 -4.77
CA ALA A 193 -2.06 -20.76 -5.00
C ALA A 193 -2.50 -20.05 -3.70
N GLY A 194 -2.68 -18.72 -3.75
CA GLY A 194 -3.19 -17.88 -2.66
C GLY A 194 -2.14 -17.05 -1.89
N GLN A 195 -0.86 -17.11 -2.27
CA GLN A 195 0.21 -16.36 -1.59
C GLN A 195 0.25 -14.86 -1.98
N LEU A 196 -0.18 -14.54 -3.20
CA LEU A 196 -0.21 -13.17 -3.72
C LEU A 196 -1.19 -12.28 -2.95
N ASP A 197 -2.45 -12.68 -2.77
CA ASP A 197 -3.47 -11.87 -2.09
C ASP A 197 -3.07 -11.53 -0.64
N ALA A 198 -2.49 -12.49 0.08
CA ALA A 198 -1.99 -12.28 1.44
C ALA A 198 -0.76 -11.35 1.49
N HIS A 199 0.05 -11.33 0.43
CA HIS A 199 1.20 -10.45 0.30
C HIS A 199 0.78 -9.00 -0.01
N VAL A 200 -0.15 -8.82 -0.94
CA VAL A 200 -0.81 -7.55 -1.27
C VAL A 200 -1.36 -6.88 -0.02
N GLU A 201 -2.13 -7.63 0.78
CA GLU A 201 -2.75 -7.10 1.99
C GLU A 201 -1.71 -6.73 3.06
N ALA A 202 -0.66 -7.52 3.20
CA ALA A 202 0.46 -7.23 4.09
C ALA A 202 1.24 -5.95 3.70
N MET A 203 1.53 -5.76 2.40
CA MET A 203 2.20 -4.57 1.90
C MET A 203 1.36 -3.30 2.13
N ARG A 204 0.03 -3.40 1.98
CA ARG A 204 -0.90 -2.30 2.31
C ARG A 204 -0.90 -1.96 3.80
N PHE A 205 -0.88 -2.98 4.67
CA PHE A 205 -0.82 -2.80 6.11
C PHE A 205 0.49 -2.12 6.56
N VAL A 206 1.63 -2.59 6.05
CA VAL A 206 2.95 -2.02 6.36
C VAL A 206 3.06 -0.56 5.91
N ARG A 207 2.47 -0.20 4.76
CA ARG A 207 2.41 1.19 4.29
C ARG A 207 1.51 2.09 5.15
N ALA A 208 0.47 1.53 5.79
CA ALA A 208 -0.47 2.28 6.60
C ALA A 208 0.03 2.55 8.04
N ASP A 209 0.92 1.71 8.56
CA ASP A 209 1.45 1.81 9.93
C ASP A 209 2.98 1.81 9.93
N LYS A 210 3.58 3.00 9.98
CA LYS A 210 5.04 3.18 10.01
C LYS A 210 5.72 2.50 11.21
N GLY A 211 5.00 2.28 12.32
CA GLY A 211 5.50 1.57 13.49
C GLY A 211 5.40 0.04 13.39
N ALA A 212 4.64 -0.48 12.42
CA ALA A 212 4.52 -1.92 12.20
C ALA A 212 5.83 -2.54 11.70
N VAL A 213 6.63 -1.82 10.91
CA VAL A 213 7.92 -2.30 10.40
C VAL A 213 8.89 -2.56 11.56
N ALA A 214 9.05 -1.62 12.48
CA ALA A 214 9.94 -1.78 13.64
C ALA A 214 9.53 -2.99 14.50
N ARG A 215 8.23 -3.11 14.84
CA ARG A 215 7.72 -4.24 15.63
C ARG A 215 7.86 -5.60 14.94
N LEU A 216 7.72 -5.64 13.61
CA LEU A 216 7.92 -6.87 12.83
C LEU A 216 9.41 -7.21 12.72
N LEU A 217 10.30 -6.21 12.66
CA LEU A 217 11.74 -6.43 12.67
C LEU A 217 12.25 -6.92 14.02
N ASP A 218 11.69 -6.45 15.13
CA ASP A 218 11.99 -7.00 16.47
C ASP A 218 11.64 -8.51 16.53
N GLN A 219 10.60 -8.94 15.81
CA GLN A 219 10.25 -10.37 15.70
C GLN A 219 11.22 -11.18 14.83
N VAL A 220 11.94 -10.54 13.91
CA VAL A 220 12.97 -11.18 13.06
C VAL A 220 14.34 -11.17 13.74
N GLN A 221 14.64 -10.15 14.56
CA GLN A 221 15.89 -10.02 15.31
C GLN A 221 15.88 -10.84 16.61
N ALA A 222 14.72 -11.25 17.11
CA ALA A 222 14.63 -12.24 18.18
C ALA A 222 15.40 -13.51 17.76
N PRO A 223 16.30 -14.05 18.61
CA PRO A 223 16.99 -15.30 18.29
C PRO A 223 15.92 -16.33 17.93
N ALA A 224 16.11 -17.00 16.79
CA ALA A 224 15.23 -18.08 16.39
C ALA A 224 15.05 -18.99 17.61
N PRO A 225 13.82 -19.24 18.09
CA PRO A 225 13.62 -20.09 19.25
C PRO A 225 14.37 -21.38 18.97
N ALA A 226 15.32 -21.71 19.87
CA ALA A 226 16.20 -22.87 19.77
C ALA A 226 15.37 -24.04 19.27
N ALA A 227 15.75 -24.57 18.10
CA ALA A 227 15.03 -25.58 17.33
C ALA A 227 13.95 -26.25 18.17
N ALA A 228 12.73 -25.72 18.10
CA ALA A 228 11.61 -26.35 18.77
C ALA A 228 11.59 -27.78 18.23
N GLU A 229 11.78 -28.74 19.12
CA GLU A 229 11.64 -30.16 18.87
C GLU A 229 10.47 -30.36 17.91
N ASP A 230 10.67 -31.20 16.90
CA ASP A 230 9.72 -31.56 15.86
C ASP A 230 8.29 -31.65 16.45
N ASN A 231 7.53 -30.55 16.37
CA ASN A 231 6.33 -30.28 17.16
C ASN A 231 5.12 -31.11 16.69
N GLY A 232 5.34 -32.36 16.26
CA GLY A 232 4.35 -33.22 15.63
C GLY A 232 3.83 -32.67 14.30
N ILE A 233 4.28 -31.50 13.84
CA ILE A 233 3.79 -30.86 12.61
C ILE A 233 4.26 -31.63 11.38
N SER A 234 5.51 -32.11 11.37
CA SER A 234 6.04 -32.95 10.29
C SER A 234 5.28 -34.28 10.19
N GLU A 235 4.95 -34.89 11.34
CA GLU A 235 4.19 -36.14 11.45
C GLU A 235 2.71 -35.93 11.08
N TYR A 236 2.12 -34.81 11.50
CA TYR A 236 0.76 -34.38 11.14
C TYR A 236 0.63 -34.10 9.64
N ILE A 237 1.60 -33.43 9.02
CA ILE A 237 1.63 -33.21 7.56
C ILE A 237 1.78 -34.53 6.81
N ARG A 238 2.63 -35.44 7.29
CA ARG A 238 2.80 -36.78 6.70
C ARG A 238 1.51 -37.59 6.80
N ARG A 239 0.80 -37.51 7.93
CA ARG A 239 -0.51 -38.14 8.18
C ARG A 239 -1.62 -37.52 7.33
N LEU A 240 -1.63 -36.21 7.11
CA LEU A 240 -2.59 -35.54 6.22
C LEU A 240 -2.41 -35.97 4.76
N ARG A 241 -1.17 -36.18 4.32
CA ARG A 241 -0.87 -36.61 2.95
C ARG A 241 -1.27 -38.06 2.67
N SER A 242 -1.23 -38.94 3.68
CA SER A 242 -1.63 -40.35 3.54
C SER A 242 -3.13 -40.60 3.71
N MET A 243 -3.91 -39.62 4.17
CA MET A 243 -5.37 -39.77 4.28
C MET A 243 -6.09 -39.54 2.93
N PRO A 244 -7.16 -40.33 2.63
CA PRO A 244 -8.08 -40.05 1.53
C PRO A 244 -8.70 -38.65 1.66
N ASN A 245 -8.88 -37.95 0.54
CA ASN A 245 -9.31 -36.53 0.52
C ASN A 245 -10.58 -36.26 1.34
N GLU A 246 -11.52 -37.20 1.39
CA GLU A 246 -12.80 -37.10 2.09
C GLU A 246 -12.67 -37.05 3.63
N ARG A 247 -11.51 -37.44 4.18
CA ARG A 247 -11.28 -37.55 5.63
C ARG A 247 -10.28 -36.52 6.18
N ARG A 248 -9.83 -35.57 5.35
CA ARG A 248 -8.86 -34.55 5.77
C ARG A 248 -9.54 -33.47 6.64
N PRO A 249 -9.10 -33.25 7.89
CA PRO A 249 -9.62 -32.19 8.75
C PRO A 249 -9.47 -30.82 8.07
N GLY A 250 -10.56 -30.05 7.98
CA GLY A 250 -10.59 -28.71 7.37
C GLY A 250 -11.03 -28.66 5.91
N LEU A 251 -11.11 -29.81 5.22
CA LEU A 251 -11.85 -29.91 3.96
C LEU A 251 -13.33 -30.12 4.28
N ARG A 252 -14.04 -29.07 4.69
CA ARG A 252 -15.50 -29.12 4.60
C ARG A 252 -15.80 -29.23 3.11
N VAL A 253 -16.29 -30.41 2.68
CA VAL A 253 -17.05 -30.51 1.43
C VAL A 253 -18.16 -29.49 1.61
N MET A 254 -18.01 -28.33 0.96
CA MET A 254 -19.10 -27.37 0.92
C MET A 254 -20.25 -28.08 0.22
N ASP A 255 -21.32 -28.32 0.96
CA ASP A 255 -22.58 -28.72 0.36
C ASP A 255 -22.86 -27.77 -0.81
N PRO A 256 -23.27 -28.28 -1.99
CA PRO A 256 -23.49 -27.46 -3.15
C PRO A 256 -24.47 -26.35 -2.78
N LYS A 257 -23.96 -25.12 -2.76
CA LYS A 257 -24.74 -23.91 -2.48
C LYS A 257 -25.99 -23.96 -3.37
N PRO A 258 -27.22 -23.87 -2.81
CA PRO A 258 -28.43 -23.92 -3.60
C PRO A 258 -28.30 -22.91 -4.74
N GLY A 259 -28.38 -23.43 -5.97
CA GLY A 259 -28.02 -22.69 -7.17
C GLY A 259 -28.86 -21.43 -7.27
N LYS A 260 -28.25 -20.27 -7.07
CA LYS A 260 -28.80 -19.02 -7.59
C LYS A 260 -28.76 -19.17 -9.10
N GLU A 261 -29.93 -19.31 -9.72
CA GLU A 261 -30.06 -19.42 -11.17
C GLU A 261 -29.20 -18.34 -11.83
N LYS A 262 -28.21 -18.78 -12.63
CA LYS A 262 -27.41 -17.86 -13.42
C LYS A 262 -28.38 -17.17 -14.38
N PRO A 263 -28.54 -15.83 -14.31
CA PRO A 263 -29.40 -15.14 -15.27
C PRO A 263 -28.86 -15.41 -16.67
N ALA A 264 -29.78 -15.70 -17.59
CA ALA A 264 -29.49 -16.05 -18.97
C ALA A 264 -28.43 -15.11 -19.57
N LYS A 265 -27.45 -15.71 -20.25
CA LYS A 265 -26.45 -14.98 -21.01
C LYS A 265 -27.18 -14.24 -22.13
N ALA A 266 -27.11 -12.91 -22.16
CA ALA A 266 -27.69 -12.13 -23.25
C ALA A 266 -27.05 -12.57 -24.57
N ALA A 267 -27.88 -12.75 -25.60
CA ALA A 267 -27.43 -12.99 -26.96
C ALA A 267 -26.67 -11.76 -27.49
N ASP A 268 -25.58 -12.03 -28.22
CA ASP A 268 -24.91 -11.17 -29.19
C ASP A 268 -24.78 -9.68 -28.86
N GLY A 269 -23.75 -9.35 -28.08
CA GLY A 269 -23.22 -7.98 -28.00
C GLY A 269 -24.06 -6.97 -27.23
N GLN A 270 -25.37 -7.21 -27.08
CA GLN A 270 -26.27 -6.24 -26.46
C GLN A 270 -26.19 -6.26 -24.92
N PRO A 271 -26.32 -5.09 -24.27
CA PRO A 271 -26.49 -5.03 -22.82
C PRO A 271 -27.76 -5.75 -22.40
N ARG A 272 -27.76 -6.32 -21.19
CA ARG A 272 -28.98 -6.91 -20.61
C ARG A 272 -30.03 -5.81 -20.38
N ALA A 273 -31.30 -6.14 -20.61
CA ALA A 273 -32.43 -5.28 -20.26
C ALA A 273 -32.40 -4.93 -18.76
N GLY A 274 -32.64 -3.67 -18.42
CA GLY A 274 -32.57 -3.10 -17.07
C GLY A 274 -31.14 -2.92 -16.53
N SER A 275 -30.09 -3.21 -17.31
CA SER A 275 -28.72 -3.05 -16.82
C SER A 275 -28.28 -1.59 -16.85
N LYS A 276 -27.36 -1.22 -15.94
CA LYS A 276 -26.72 0.11 -15.95
C LYS A 276 -26.05 0.46 -17.28
N ASN A 277 -25.57 -0.55 -18.01
CA ASN A 277 -24.99 -0.36 -19.33
C ASN A 277 -26.04 0.02 -20.37
N GLU A 278 -27.24 -0.57 -20.32
CA GLU A 278 -28.36 -0.17 -21.19
C GLU A 278 -28.79 1.26 -20.91
N GLN A 279 -28.99 1.60 -19.63
CA GLN A 279 -29.36 2.96 -19.22
C GLN A 279 -28.34 4.00 -19.69
N MET A 280 -27.05 3.71 -19.52
CA MET A 280 -25.96 4.56 -19.99
C MET A 280 -25.97 4.73 -21.53
N LEU A 281 -26.18 3.65 -22.29
CA LEU A 281 -26.25 3.72 -23.75
C LEU A 281 -27.51 4.45 -24.24
N ALA A 282 -28.64 4.30 -23.56
CA ALA A 282 -29.86 5.03 -23.87
C ALA A 282 -29.67 6.56 -23.70
N MET A 283 -28.93 6.99 -22.67
CA MET A 283 -28.65 8.42 -22.44
C MET A 283 -27.79 9.05 -23.54
N VAL A 284 -26.80 8.34 -24.07
CA VAL A 284 -25.97 8.87 -25.16
C VAL A 284 -26.65 8.80 -26.53
N LEU A 285 -27.62 7.88 -26.70
CA LEU A 285 -28.45 7.78 -27.91
C LEU A 285 -29.64 8.76 -27.91
N ALA A 286 -29.95 9.39 -26.78
CA ALA A 286 -31.01 10.39 -26.68
C ALA A 286 -30.65 11.66 -27.46
N GLU A 287 -31.66 12.45 -27.82
CA GLU A 287 -31.49 13.71 -28.52
C GLU A 287 -30.60 14.66 -27.70
N GLY A 288 -29.50 15.14 -28.29
CA GLY A 288 -28.51 16.00 -27.61
C GLY A 288 -27.44 15.26 -26.79
N GLY A 289 -27.56 13.94 -26.63
CA GLY A 289 -26.62 13.11 -25.86
C GLY A 289 -26.57 13.47 -24.37
N ALA A 290 -25.54 12.98 -23.68
CA ALA A 290 -25.38 13.20 -22.24
C ALA A 290 -23.94 13.49 -21.84
N THR A 291 -23.76 14.35 -20.85
CA THR A 291 -22.47 14.58 -20.20
C THR A 291 -22.09 13.39 -19.30
N GLU A 292 -20.79 13.23 -19.02
CA GLU A 292 -20.33 12.18 -18.10
C GLU A 292 -20.94 12.31 -16.70
N GLU A 293 -21.21 13.54 -16.23
CA GLU A 293 -21.79 13.79 -14.91
C GLU A 293 -23.25 13.36 -14.84
N GLU A 294 -24.04 13.64 -15.87
CA GLU A 294 -25.43 13.21 -15.97
C GLU A 294 -25.52 11.68 -15.97
N ILE A 295 -24.66 11.02 -16.76
CA ILE A 295 -24.60 9.54 -16.84
C ILE A 295 -24.22 8.96 -15.47
N CYS A 296 -23.13 9.46 -14.86
CA CYS A 296 -22.65 9.01 -13.55
C CYS A 296 -23.71 9.17 -12.46
N LYS A 297 -24.43 10.30 -12.46
CA LYS A 297 -25.53 10.58 -11.53
C LYS A 297 -26.69 9.60 -11.71
N ALA A 298 -27.07 9.29 -12.95
CA ALA A 298 -28.19 8.38 -13.24
C ALA A 298 -27.89 6.93 -12.81
N ILE A 299 -26.65 6.45 -13.01
CA ILE A 299 -26.26 5.06 -12.71
C ILE A 299 -25.65 4.87 -11.31
N GLY A 300 -25.36 5.95 -10.60
CA GLY A 300 -24.71 5.95 -9.29
C GLY A 300 -23.21 5.58 -9.34
N TRP A 301 -22.50 6.01 -10.39
CA TRP A 301 -21.05 5.82 -10.52
C TRP A 301 -20.30 7.13 -10.33
N LYS A 302 -18.99 7.05 -10.05
CA LYS A 302 -18.12 8.23 -9.91
C LYS A 302 -17.49 8.67 -11.24
N ALA A 303 -17.22 7.71 -12.13
CA ALA A 303 -16.67 7.93 -13.46
C ALA A 303 -17.14 6.80 -14.38
N CYS A 304 -17.45 7.10 -15.64
CA CYS A 304 -18.01 6.12 -16.56
C CYS A 304 -17.44 6.17 -17.98
N ALA A 305 -16.57 7.14 -18.32
CA ALA A 305 -16.08 7.31 -19.69
C ALA A 305 -15.45 6.05 -20.31
N VAL A 306 -14.61 5.30 -19.57
CA VAL A 306 -13.96 4.08 -20.09
C VAL A 306 -14.98 2.97 -20.34
N THR A 307 -15.91 2.78 -19.40
CA THR A 307 -16.97 1.77 -19.51
C THR A 307 -17.95 2.12 -20.63
N LEU A 308 -18.28 3.41 -20.77
CA LEU A 308 -19.11 3.93 -21.85
C LEU A 308 -18.52 3.60 -23.22
N LYS A 309 -17.23 3.91 -23.44
CA LYS A 309 -16.54 3.61 -24.70
C LYS A 309 -16.56 2.12 -25.03
N ARG A 310 -16.29 1.25 -24.05
CA ARG A 310 -16.32 -0.20 -24.23
C ARG A 310 -17.73 -0.73 -24.51
N ALA A 311 -18.74 -0.23 -23.79
CA ALA A 311 -20.13 -0.61 -23.98
C ALA A 311 -20.65 -0.18 -25.36
N ALA A 312 -20.31 1.03 -25.80
CA ALA A 312 -20.71 1.54 -27.11
C ALA A 312 -20.03 0.78 -28.24
N ALA A 313 -18.72 0.52 -28.15
CA ALA A 313 -18.00 -0.29 -29.14
C ALA A 313 -18.60 -1.71 -29.26
N LYS A 314 -18.92 -2.34 -28.13
CA LYS A 314 -19.55 -3.67 -28.12
C LYS A 314 -20.97 -3.67 -28.72
N ALA A 315 -21.69 -2.56 -28.59
CA ALA A 315 -23.04 -2.38 -29.12
C ALA A 315 -23.06 -1.82 -30.56
N GLY A 316 -21.90 -1.61 -31.20
CA GLY A 316 -21.84 -1.02 -32.55
C GLY A 316 -22.27 0.45 -32.60
N ILE A 317 -22.08 1.20 -31.50
CA ILE A 317 -22.43 2.61 -31.39
C ILE A 317 -21.15 3.45 -31.51
N SER A 318 -21.14 4.36 -32.48
CA SER A 318 -20.11 5.39 -32.64
C SER A 318 -20.38 6.54 -31.68
N LEU A 319 -19.42 6.85 -30.81
CA LEU A 319 -19.51 7.96 -29.86
C LEU A 319 -18.71 9.16 -30.36
N THR A 320 -19.35 10.33 -30.43
CA THR A 320 -18.71 11.62 -30.66
C THR A 320 -18.83 12.51 -29.43
N LEU A 321 -17.80 13.31 -29.17
CA LEU A 321 -17.80 14.27 -28.06
C LEU A 321 -18.05 15.66 -28.63
N VAL A 322 -19.25 16.20 -28.42
CA VAL A 322 -19.65 17.52 -28.92
C VAL A 322 -19.53 18.54 -27.78
N LYS A 323 -18.79 19.63 -28.00
CA LYS A 323 -18.73 20.74 -27.05
C LYS A 323 -19.75 21.80 -27.45
N GLN A 324 -20.72 22.07 -26.58
CA GLN A 324 -21.67 23.16 -26.80
C GLN A 324 -21.08 24.50 -26.35
N PRO A 325 -21.39 25.62 -27.04
CA PRO A 325 -20.98 26.95 -26.61
C PRO A 325 -21.47 27.25 -25.18
N GLY A 326 -20.54 27.57 -24.27
CA GLY A 326 -20.84 27.91 -22.87
C GLY A 326 -20.79 26.73 -21.89
N GLU A 327 -20.74 25.47 -22.34
CA GLU A 327 -20.55 24.32 -21.45
C GLU A 327 -19.06 24.00 -21.26
N LYS A 328 -18.63 23.82 -19.99
CA LYS A 328 -17.24 23.45 -19.66
C LYS A 328 -16.88 22.01 -20.05
N ARG A 329 -17.88 21.15 -20.25
CA ARG A 329 -17.69 19.72 -20.53
C ARG A 329 -18.40 19.36 -21.84
N GLY A 330 -17.82 18.43 -22.58
CA GLY A 330 -18.45 17.89 -23.79
C GLY A 330 -19.55 16.89 -23.46
N ARG A 331 -20.55 16.81 -24.35
CA ARG A 331 -21.61 15.80 -24.34
C ARG A 331 -21.24 14.65 -25.24
N TYR A 332 -21.46 13.42 -24.77
CA TYR A 332 -21.31 12.23 -25.58
C TYR A 332 -22.59 11.99 -26.38
N VAL A 333 -22.47 12.00 -27.71
CA VAL A 333 -23.56 11.70 -28.64
C VAL A 333 -23.24 10.36 -29.32
N GLY A 334 -24.15 9.41 -29.18
CA GLY A 334 -24.06 8.09 -29.80
C GLY A 334 -24.86 8.03 -31.09
N GLN A 335 -24.29 7.43 -32.13
CA GLN A 335 -25.00 7.06 -33.36
C GLN A 335 -24.82 5.57 -33.61
N ARG A 336 -25.90 4.85 -33.90
CA ARG A 336 -25.81 3.44 -34.33
C ARG A 336 -25.22 3.42 -35.73
N ALA A 337 -24.24 2.53 -35.96
CA ALA A 337 -23.85 2.21 -37.33
C ALA A 337 -25.09 1.68 -38.07
N ALA A 338 -25.43 2.32 -39.19
CA ALA A 338 -26.52 1.90 -40.06
C ALA A 338 -26.20 0.57 -40.75
#